data_AF-Q0C594-F1
#
_entry.id   AF-Q0C594-F1
#
_cell.length_a   1.000
_cell.length_b   1.000
_cell.length_c   1.000
_cell.angle_alpha   90.00
_cell.angle_beta   90.00
_cell.angle_gamma   90.00
#
_symmetry.space_group_name_H-M   'P 1'
#
loop_
_entity.id
_entity.type
_entity.pdbx_description
1 polymer ?
#
loop_
_entity_poly.entity_id
_entity_poly.type
_entity_poly.pdbx_seq_one_letter_code
_entity_poly.pdbx_strand_id
1 'polypeptide(L)'
;MALTWTTPINSLIRFAQMMAERLAMGLAERLGIGRFGYTVFLPREEHAKLDAEINYIECLTRRALFLIAATFGALPPLDPPASPAPPAATGAMPPSSPALPGARRPLRFRLTETARARTRETRLHEQPAEADGATSPREAPTPRTATLLPAAQLVRRYQALETVFENPWPHIERMRRLIWEKPGRLLPSSPQADAPGAHIPRINRRILRLLQGQVERAAQRLETG
;
A
#
# COMPACT_ATOMS: atom_id res chain seq x y z
N MET A 1 -19.98 20.61 -5.74
CA MET A 1 -20.43 20.76 -4.33
C MET A 1 -19.48 19.99 -3.42
N ALA A 2 -19.07 20.55 -2.28
CA ALA A 2 -18.20 19.85 -1.32
C ALA A 2 -19.06 18.93 -0.43
N LEU A 3 -18.62 17.68 -0.22
CA LEU A 3 -19.30 16.74 0.67
C LEU A 3 -19.09 17.16 2.12
N THR A 4 -20.10 17.76 2.75
CA THR A 4 -20.07 17.98 4.20
C THR A 4 -20.46 16.69 4.91
N TRP A 5 -19.66 16.27 5.89
CA TRP A 5 -19.99 15.11 6.69
C TRP A 5 -20.41 15.47 8.10
N THR A 6 -21.28 14.62 8.64
CA THR A 6 -21.71 14.66 10.03
C THR A 6 -20.55 14.40 10.99
N THR A 7 -20.57 15.02 12.16
CA THR A 7 -19.62 14.80 13.28
C THR A 7 -19.21 13.34 13.54
N PRO A 8 -20.10 12.33 13.55
CA PRO A 8 -19.69 10.94 13.79
C PRO A 8 -18.74 10.37 12.72
N ILE A 9 -18.84 10.82 11.46
CA ILE A 9 -17.93 10.37 10.39
C ILE A 9 -16.54 10.98 10.60
N ASN A 10 -16.48 12.27 10.97
CA ASN A 10 -15.21 12.92 11.33
C ASN A 10 -14.54 12.21 12.51
N SER A 11 -15.29 11.87 13.55
CA SER A 11 -14.79 11.08 14.68
C SER A 11 -14.28 9.71 14.25
N LEU A 12 -15.00 9.00 13.37
CA LEU A 12 -14.56 7.70 12.84
C LEU A 12 -13.24 7.80 12.07
N ILE A 13 -13.06 8.85 11.27
CA ILE A 13 -11.84 9.07 10.49
C ILE A 13 -10.66 9.39 11.39
N ARG A 14 -10.84 10.31 12.36
CA ARG A 14 -9.81 10.62 13.35
C ARG A 14 -9.41 9.38 14.14
N PHE A 15 -10.40 8.60 14.57
CA PHE A 15 -10.14 7.34 15.26
C PHE A 15 -9.36 6.36 14.39
N ALA A 16 -9.73 6.22 13.11
CA ALA A 16 -9.03 5.35 12.18
C ALA A 16 -7.57 5.78 11.94
N GLN A 17 -7.29 7.09 11.88
CA GLN A 17 -5.93 7.63 11.76
C GLN A 17 -5.09 7.28 13.00
N MET A 18 -5.59 7.59 14.21
CA MET A 18 -4.91 7.25 15.46
C MET A 18 -4.65 5.74 15.59
N MET A 19 -5.62 4.93 15.17
CA MET A 19 -5.50 3.47 15.15
C MET A 19 -4.42 3.00 14.16
N ALA A 20 -4.36 3.59 12.96
CA ALA A 20 -3.35 3.26 11.96
C ALA A 20 -1.94 3.58 12.48
N GLU A 21 -1.75 4.76 13.06
CA GLU A 21 -0.48 5.20 13.66
C GLU A 21 -0.06 4.28 14.80
N ARG A 22 -0.98 3.97 15.72
CA ARG A 22 -0.71 3.06 16.84
C ARG A 22 -0.28 1.67 16.38
N LEU A 23 -0.94 1.12 15.37
CA LEU A 23 -0.58 -0.18 14.81
C LEU A 23 0.77 -0.13 14.10
N ALA A 24 1.07 0.98 13.41
CA ALA A 24 2.33 1.17 12.72
C ALA A 24 3.52 1.25 13.69
N MET A 25 3.38 1.95 14.82
CA MET A 25 4.46 2.00 15.84
C MET A 25 4.92 0.61 16.29
N GLY A 26 4.00 -0.33 16.45
CA GLY A 26 4.33 -1.72 16.82
C GLY A 26 5.03 -2.54 15.72
N LEU A 27 5.08 -2.06 14.48
CA LEU A 27 5.75 -2.73 13.37
C LEU A 27 7.25 -2.38 13.28
N ALA A 28 7.65 -1.19 13.72
CA ALA A 28 9.04 -0.74 13.62
C ALA A 28 9.99 -1.70 14.31
N GLU A 29 9.69 -2.05 15.57
CA GLU A 29 10.47 -3.00 16.37
C GLU A 29 10.52 -4.39 15.71
N ARG A 30 9.38 -4.87 15.20
CA ARG A 30 9.28 -6.20 14.55
C ARG A 30 9.99 -6.29 13.20
N LEU A 31 10.12 -5.17 12.50
CA LEU A 31 10.92 -5.05 11.29
C LEU A 31 12.41 -4.78 11.61
N GLY A 32 12.77 -4.71 12.90
CA GLY A 32 14.12 -4.41 13.36
C GLY A 32 14.59 -3.00 12.97
N ILE A 33 13.65 -2.08 12.71
CA ILE A 33 13.94 -0.71 12.29
C ILE A 33 14.46 0.05 13.51
N GLY A 34 15.75 0.38 13.51
CA GLY A 34 16.41 1.08 14.59
C GLY A 34 17.75 1.68 14.19
N ARG A 35 18.59 2.01 15.17
CA ARG A 35 19.89 2.68 14.96
C ARG A 35 20.83 1.92 14.02
N PHE A 36 20.70 0.60 13.92
CA PHE A 36 21.57 -0.27 13.12
C PHE A 36 20.97 -0.70 11.77
N GLY A 37 19.84 -0.12 11.35
CA GLY A 37 19.18 -0.46 10.08
C GLY A 37 17.87 -1.21 10.29
N TYR A 38 17.64 -2.27 9.51
CA TYR A 38 16.43 -3.09 9.53
C TYR A 38 16.76 -4.58 9.37
N THR A 39 15.86 -5.45 9.79
CA THR A 39 16.00 -6.90 9.61
C THR A 39 16.01 -7.26 8.13
N VAL A 40 17.08 -7.84 7.60
CA VAL A 40 17.21 -8.09 6.15
C VAL A 40 16.31 -9.25 5.69
N PHE A 41 16.21 -10.30 6.52
CA PHE A 41 15.43 -11.50 6.23
C PHE A 41 14.56 -11.92 7.41
N LEU A 42 13.34 -12.36 7.13
CA LEU A 42 12.36 -12.81 8.12
C LEU A 42 11.93 -14.25 7.83
N PRO A 43 11.62 -15.07 8.86
CA PRO A 43 10.93 -16.33 8.67
C PRO A 43 9.63 -16.16 7.88
N ARG A 44 9.30 -17.10 7.00
CA ARG A 44 8.10 -17.06 6.14
C ARG A 44 6.81 -16.73 6.90
N GLU A 45 6.63 -17.31 8.09
CA GLU A 45 5.42 -17.08 8.91
C GLU A 45 5.36 -15.65 9.45
N GLU A 46 6.47 -15.10 9.93
CA GLU A 46 6.55 -13.73 10.42
C GLU A 46 6.39 -12.73 9.27
N HIS A 47 7.01 -13.02 8.12
CA HIS A 47 6.84 -12.23 6.91
C HIS A 47 5.36 -12.18 6.50
N ALA A 48 4.65 -13.31 6.48
CA ALA A 48 3.24 -13.36 6.12
C ALA A 48 2.35 -12.59 7.13
N LYS A 49 2.65 -12.70 8.43
CA LYS A 49 1.94 -11.94 9.49
C LYS A 49 2.14 -10.43 9.31
N LEU A 50 3.38 -9.99 9.15
CA LEU A 50 3.72 -8.58 8.97
C LEU A 50 3.17 -8.02 7.65
N ASP A 51 3.21 -8.79 6.57
CA ASP A 51 2.62 -8.41 5.29
C ASP A 51 1.11 -8.15 5.43
N ALA A 52 0.40 -9.05 6.11
CA ALA A 52 -1.03 -8.93 6.34
C ALA A 52 -1.38 -7.75 7.27
N GLU A 53 -0.58 -7.50 8.31
CA GLU A 53 -0.74 -6.33 9.20
C GLU A 53 -0.47 -5.01 8.47
N ILE A 54 0.63 -4.90 7.72
CA ILE A 54 0.93 -3.72 6.90
C ILE A 54 -0.20 -3.49 5.90
N ASN A 55 -0.67 -4.54 5.21
CA ASN A 55 -1.77 -4.43 4.27
C ASN A 55 -3.05 -3.89 4.94
N TYR A 56 -3.36 -4.34 6.14
CA TYR A 56 -4.49 -3.83 6.91
C TYR A 56 -4.35 -2.33 7.22
N ILE A 57 -3.17 -1.90 7.68
CA ILE A 57 -2.90 -0.48 7.98
C ILE A 57 -3.01 0.36 6.69
N GLU A 58 -2.40 -0.08 5.59
CA GLU A 58 -2.52 0.60 4.30
C GLU A 58 -3.98 0.73 3.85
N CYS A 59 -4.79 -0.32 4.04
CA CYS A 59 -6.22 -0.31 3.73
C CYS A 59 -7.00 0.69 4.58
N LEU A 60 -6.69 0.80 5.87
CA LEU A 60 -7.29 1.76 6.79
C LEU A 60 -6.92 3.19 6.40
N THR A 61 -5.63 3.45 6.17
CA THR A 61 -5.09 4.75 5.78
C THR A 61 -5.64 5.20 4.44
N ARG A 62 -5.70 4.34 3.41
CA ARG A 62 -6.26 4.69 2.10
C ARG A 62 -7.73 5.12 2.18
N ARG A 63 -8.54 4.42 2.97
CA ARG A 63 -9.97 4.76 3.16
C ARG A 63 -10.13 6.07 3.92
N ALA A 64 -9.34 6.31 4.96
CA ALA A 64 -9.33 7.59 5.66
C ALA A 64 -8.92 8.75 4.72
N LEU A 65 -7.87 8.58 3.93
CA LEU A 65 -7.41 9.57 2.95
C LEU A 65 -8.46 9.85 1.87
N PHE A 66 -9.09 8.80 1.31
CA PHE A 66 -10.15 8.94 0.31
C PHE A 66 -11.30 9.75 0.85
N LEU A 67 -11.76 9.39 2.05
CA LEU A 67 -12.80 10.12 2.72
C LEU A 67 -12.35 11.59 2.81
N ILE A 68 -11.21 11.89 3.45
CA ILE A 68 -10.80 13.29 3.68
C ILE A 68 -10.74 14.06 2.35
N ALA A 69 -10.16 13.45 1.32
CA ALA A 69 -10.12 14.02 -0.01
C ALA A 69 -11.54 14.33 -0.56
N ALA A 70 -12.51 13.43 -0.37
CA ALA A 70 -13.89 13.64 -0.78
C ALA A 70 -14.54 14.85 -0.07
N THR A 71 -14.22 15.12 1.21
CA THR A 71 -14.72 16.34 1.89
C THR A 71 -14.20 17.63 1.27
N PHE A 72 -12.91 17.65 0.91
CA PHE A 72 -12.31 18.82 0.27
C PHE A 72 -12.69 18.96 -1.21
N GLY A 73 -13.40 17.98 -1.77
CA GLY A 73 -13.78 17.94 -3.17
C GLY A 73 -12.62 17.58 -4.10
N ALA A 74 -12.98 17.18 -5.31
CA ALA A 74 -12.03 16.79 -6.34
C ALA A 74 -11.16 17.98 -6.79
N LEU A 75 -9.90 17.71 -7.15
CA LEU A 75 -9.00 18.70 -7.76
C LEU A 75 -8.75 18.32 -9.22
N PRO A 76 -8.67 19.30 -10.14
CA PRO A 76 -8.25 18.99 -11.50
C PRO A 76 -6.85 18.35 -11.50
N PRO A 77 -6.55 17.47 -12.47
CA PRO A 77 -5.21 16.93 -12.63
C PRO A 77 -4.22 18.08 -12.79
N LEU A 78 -3.00 17.90 -12.29
CA LEU A 78 -1.94 18.83 -12.68
C LEU A 78 -1.75 18.67 -14.18
N ASP A 79 -1.77 19.78 -14.92
CA ASP A 79 -1.29 19.74 -16.29
C ASP A 79 0.08 19.08 -16.28
N PRO A 80 0.34 18.11 -17.19
CA PRO A 80 1.65 17.51 -17.26
C PRO A 80 2.66 18.64 -17.37
N PRO A 81 3.79 18.60 -16.63
CA PRO A 81 4.85 19.57 -16.86
C PRO A 81 5.11 19.56 -18.35
N ALA A 82 4.91 20.72 -19.01
CA ALA A 82 5.04 20.85 -20.44
C ALA A 82 6.29 20.09 -20.86
N SER A 83 6.10 19.03 -21.64
CA SER A 83 7.23 18.30 -22.21
C SER A 83 8.07 19.37 -22.90
N PRO A 84 9.35 19.56 -22.53
CA PRO A 84 10.15 20.58 -23.18
C PRO A 84 10.10 20.25 -24.67
N ALA A 85 9.52 21.17 -25.45
CA ALA A 85 9.45 21.05 -26.89
C ALA A 85 10.86 20.68 -27.39
N PRO A 86 11.00 19.72 -28.34
CA PRO A 86 12.30 19.33 -28.83
C PRO A 86 13.01 20.59 -29.32
N PRO A 87 14.19 20.95 -28.76
CA PRO A 87 14.88 22.14 -29.20
C PRO A 87 15.27 21.95 -30.67
N ALA A 88 14.92 22.93 -31.49
CA ALA A 88 15.41 23.05 -32.84
C ALA A 88 16.94 22.92 -32.84
N ALA A 89 17.45 22.06 -33.73
CA ALA A 89 18.85 21.76 -33.86
C ALA A 89 19.67 23.02 -34.16
N THR A 90 20.44 23.51 -33.18
CA THR A 90 21.73 24.19 -33.42
C THR A 90 22.47 24.41 -32.09
N GLY A 91 23.66 23.83 -31.99
CA GLY A 91 24.77 24.40 -31.21
C GLY A 91 24.87 24.06 -29.72
N ALA A 92 25.98 23.38 -29.39
CA ALA A 92 26.58 23.24 -28.05
C ALA A 92 25.77 22.50 -26.98
N MET A 93 26.03 21.19 -26.90
CA MET A 93 25.62 20.29 -25.83
C MET A 93 26.36 20.64 -24.51
N PRO A 94 25.68 21.08 -23.43
CA PRO A 94 26.28 21.00 -22.10
C PRO A 94 26.29 19.52 -21.66
N PRO A 95 27.28 19.05 -20.88
CA PRO A 95 27.34 17.66 -20.48
C PRO A 95 26.09 17.31 -19.67
N SER A 96 25.23 16.51 -20.28
CA SER A 96 24.13 15.84 -19.60
C SER A 96 24.75 14.91 -18.58
N SER A 97 24.70 15.29 -17.31
CA SER A 97 25.12 14.40 -16.22
C SER A 97 24.28 13.12 -16.34
N PRO A 98 24.89 11.94 -16.50
CA PRO A 98 24.12 10.70 -16.60
C PRO A 98 23.39 10.53 -15.28
N ALA A 99 22.05 10.49 -15.33
CA ALA A 99 21.27 10.07 -14.19
C ALA A 99 21.77 8.67 -13.78
N LEU A 100 22.50 8.61 -12.67
CA LEU A 100 23.10 7.40 -12.14
C LEU A 100 22.04 6.29 -12.08
N PRO A 101 22.34 5.07 -12.59
CA PRO A 101 21.49 3.91 -12.39
C PRO A 101 21.50 3.56 -10.90
N GLY A 102 20.58 4.16 -10.15
CA GLY A 102 20.62 4.13 -8.70
C GLY A 102 19.80 5.20 -8.00
N ALA A 103 19.18 6.15 -8.73
CA ALA A 103 18.21 7.07 -8.16
C ALA A 103 17.11 6.26 -7.45
N ARG A 104 17.20 6.18 -6.12
CA ARG A 104 16.24 5.49 -5.26
C ARG A 104 14.87 6.05 -5.63
N ARG A 105 14.01 5.23 -6.24
CA ARG A 105 12.63 5.62 -6.51
C ARG A 105 12.07 6.19 -5.21
N PRO A 106 11.44 7.37 -5.23
CA PRO A 106 10.88 7.97 -4.03
C PRO A 106 9.96 6.95 -3.35
N LEU A 107 10.12 6.79 -2.04
CA LEU A 107 9.20 6.00 -1.22
C LEU A 107 7.82 6.64 -1.39
N ARG A 108 6.90 5.92 -2.03
CA ARG A 108 5.57 6.44 -2.36
C ARG A 108 4.53 5.48 -1.81
N PHE A 109 3.72 6.00 -0.90
CA PHE A 109 2.51 5.33 -0.47
C PHE A 109 1.57 5.14 -1.66
N ARG A 110 1.06 3.92 -1.82
CA ARG A 110 0.11 3.59 -2.88
C ARG A 110 -1.27 4.03 -2.42
N LEU A 111 -1.91 4.92 -3.17
CA LEU A 111 -3.24 5.46 -2.85
C LEU A 111 -4.38 4.55 -3.33
N THR A 112 -4.12 3.73 -4.35
CA THR A 112 -5.09 2.75 -4.86
C THR A 112 -4.71 1.34 -4.44
N GLU A 113 -5.74 0.52 -4.18
CA GLU A 113 -5.61 -0.90 -3.87
C GLU A 113 -5.44 -1.64 -5.21
N THR A 114 -4.25 -2.17 -5.51
CA THR A 114 -4.10 -2.99 -6.72
C THR A 114 -4.72 -4.36 -6.46
N ALA A 115 -5.66 -4.80 -7.30
CA ALA A 115 -6.23 -6.16 -7.28
C ALA A 115 -5.16 -7.30 -7.39
N ARG A 116 -3.90 -6.93 -7.69
CA ARG A 116 -2.75 -7.81 -7.96
C ARG A 116 -1.83 -8.06 -6.77
N ALA A 117 -2.38 -8.36 -5.59
CA ALA A 117 -1.55 -8.91 -4.51
C ALA A 117 -1.45 -10.44 -4.55
N ARG A 118 -2.38 -11.16 -5.19
CA ARG A 118 -2.43 -12.65 -5.14
C ARG A 118 -1.81 -13.38 -6.33
N THR A 119 -1.55 -12.72 -7.46
CA THR A 119 -1.14 -13.44 -8.68
C THR A 119 0.36 -13.76 -8.77
N ARG A 120 1.17 -13.37 -7.78
CA ARG A 120 2.63 -13.63 -7.83
C ARG A 120 3.08 -14.85 -7.04
N GLU A 121 2.28 -15.36 -6.10
CA GLU A 121 2.64 -16.58 -5.36
C GLU A 121 2.32 -17.85 -6.15
N THR A 122 1.36 -17.82 -7.08
CA THR A 122 1.04 -19.00 -7.91
C THR A 122 1.97 -19.19 -9.11
N ARG A 123 2.74 -18.18 -9.53
CA ARG A 123 3.61 -18.26 -10.72
C ARG A 123 5.04 -18.72 -10.43
N LEU A 124 5.42 -18.87 -9.16
CA LEU A 124 6.73 -19.43 -8.78
C LEU A 124 6.64 -20.94 -8.45
N HIS A 125 5.47 -21.57 -8.60
CA HIS A 125 5.25 -22.98 -8.30
C HIS A 125 4.88 -23.85 -9.52
N GLU A 126 4.84 -23.30 -10.73
CA GLU A 126 4.81 -24.12 -11.96
C GLU A 126 6.25 -24.41 -12.41
N GLN A 127 6.93 -25.29 -11.67
CA GLN A 127 7.98 -26.11 -12.26
C GLN A 127 7.32 -27.32 -12.95
N PRO A 128 7.87 -27.79 -14.07
CA PRO A 128 7.21 -28.76 -14.94
C PRO A 128 7.14 -30.12 -14.24
N ALA A 129 5.99 -30.79 -14.34
CA ALA A 129 5.90 -32.21 -14.08
C ALA A 129 6.63 -32.94 -15.22
N GLU A 130 7.91 -33.23 -15.03
CA GLU A 130 8.59 -34.27 -15.81
C GLU A 130 8.15 -35.64 -15.30
N ALA A 131 7.73 -36.47 -16.25
CA ALA A 131 7.13 -37.77 -16.04
C ALA A 131 8.17 -38.84 -15.66
N ASP A 132 7.71 -39.73 -14.76
CA ASP A 132 8.06 -41.14 -14.57
C ASP A 132 9.52 -41.61 -14.64
N GLY A 133 9.98 -42.11 -13.49
CA GLY A 133 10.70 -43.38 -13.43
C GLY A 133 12.04 -43.36 -12.71
N ALA A 134 12.06 -43.70 -11.41
CA ALA A 134 12.98 -44.66 -10.79
C ALA A 134 12.88 -44.63 -9.25
N THR A 135 12.94 -45.82 -8.67
CA THR A 135 12.68 -46.13 -7.25
C THR A 135 13.93 -46.00 -6.36
N SER A 136 13.73 -45.51 -5.13
CA SER A 136 14.53 -45.71 -3.87
C SER A 136 15.76 -44.82 -3.60
N PRO A 137 16.26 -44.65 -2.35
CA PRO A 137 15.75 -44.99 -1.01
C PRO A 137 15.72 -43.79 0.01
N ARG A 138 14.77 -43.83 0.95
CA ARG A 138 14.78 -43.26 2.32
C ARG A 138 15.82 -42.15 2.61
N GLU A 139 15.48 -40.89 2.29
CA GLU A 139 16.13 -39.72 2.90
C GLU A 139 15.42 -39.32 4.19
N ALA A 140 16.21 -39.03 5.22
CA ALA A 140 15.79 -38.54 6.52
C ALA A 140 14.87 -37.30 6.40
N PRO A 141 13.98 -37.01 7.38
CA PRO A 141 13.27 -35.75 7.37
C PRO A 141 14.29 -34.63 7.53
N THR A 142 14.69 -34.01 6.41
CA THR A 142 15.42 -32.75 6.42
C THR A 142 14.68 -31.81 7.35
N PRO A 143 15.33 -31.20 8.36
CA PRO A 143 14.67 -30.19 9.18
C PRO A 143 14.14 -29.14 8.21
N ARG A 144 12.83 -28.86 8.26
CA ARG A 144 12.19 -27.82 7.46
C ARG A 144 12.99 -26.54 7.66
N THR A 145 13.93 -26.26 6.77
CA THR A 145 14.76 -25.06 6.82
C THR A 145 13.77 -23.91 6.71
N ALA A 146 13.59 -23.19 7.81
CA ALA A 146 12.66 -22.08 7.88
C ALA A 146 12.97 -21.14 6.72
N THR A 147 12.12 -21.11 5.70
CA THR A 147 12.36 -20.34 4.48
C THR A 147 12.43 -18.87 4.88
N LEU A 148 13.60 -18.27 4.72
CA LEU A 148 13.83 -16.86 5.02
C LEU A 148 13.45 -16.02 3.80
N LEU A 149 12.63 -14.99 4.01
CA LEU A 149 12.15 -14.07 2.98
C LEU A 149 12.73 -12.67 3.20
N PRO A 150 13.09 -11.93 2.14
CA PRO A 150 13.66 -10.59 2.27
C PRO A 150 12.63 -9.59 2.80
N ALA A 151 12.96 -8.88 3.88
CA ALA A 151 12.05 -7.92 4.50
C ALA A 151 12.07 -6.53 3.83
N ALA A 152 13.01 -6.28 2.91
CA ALA A 152 13.21 -4.96 2.29
C ALA A 152 11.94 -4.39 1.67
N GLN A 153 11.06 -5.23 1.12
CA GLN A 153 9.77 -4.77 0.58
C GLN A 153 8.80 -4.33 1.69
N LEU A 154 8.73 -5.06 2.80
CA LEU A 154 7.89 -4.70 3.95
C LEU A 154 8.37 -3.40 4.60
N VAL A 155 9.69 -3.24 4.75
CA VAL A 155 10.30 -2.00 5.28
C VAL A 155 9.98 -0.81 4.39
N ARG A 156 10.08 -0.94 3.06
CA ARG A 156 9.72 0.16 2.14
C ARG A 156 8.24 0.54 2.21
N ARG A 157 7.35 -0.44 2.40
CA ARG A 157 5.91 -0.18 2.57
C ARG A 157 5.62 0.52 3.89
N TYR A 158 6.26 0.06 4.97
CA TYR A 158 6.20 0.70 6.28
C TYR A 158 6.72 2.15 6.25
N GLN A 159 7.90 2.39 5.68
CA GLN A 159 8.44 3.75 5.51
C GLN A 159 7.52 4.62 4.64
N ALA A 160 6.91 4.06 3.60
CA ALA A 160 5.92 4.79 2.82
C ALA A 160 4.68 5.17 3.65
N LEU A 161 4.23 4.33 4.59
CA LEU A 161 3.19 4.67 5.55
C LEU A 161 3.62 5.81 6.48
N GLU A 162 4.86 5.79 7.00
CA GLU A 162 5.38 6.86 7.84
C GLU A 162 5.32 8.22 7.14
N THR A 163 5.64 8.29 5.85
CA THR A 163 5.52 9.55 5.09
C THR A 163 4.10 10.10 5.04
N VAL A 164 3.07 9.25 5.16
CA VAL A 164 1.67 9.68 5.23
C VAL A 164 1.34 10.23 6.62
N PHE A 165 1.85 9.59 7.68
CA PHE A 165 1.59 10.02 9.06
C PHE A 165 2.32 11.32 9.40
N GLU A 166 3.55 11.49 8.90
CA GLU A 166 4.31 12.73 9.05
C GLU A 166 3.65 13.89 8.31
N ASN A 167 3.26 13.68 7.05
CA ASN A 167 2.57 14.70 6.27
C ASN A 167 1.48 14.09 5.35
N PRO A 168 0.20 14.10 5.80
CA PRO A 168 -0.88 13.53 5.02
C PRO A 168 -1.31 14.43 3.84
N TRP A 169 -0.99 15.72 3.85
CA TRP A 169 -1.57 16.68 2.90
C TRP A 169 -1.21 16.40 1.42
N PRO A 170 0.06 16.13 1.05
CA PRO A 170 0.41 15.73 -0.31
C PRO A 170 -0.26 14.44 -0.78
N HIS A 171 -0.65 13.56 0.15
CA HIS A 171 -1.39 12.33 -0.14
C HIS A 171 -2.87 12.61 -0.35
N ILE A 172 -3.45 13.52 0.44
CA ILE A 172 -4.83 14.02 0.29
C ILE A 172 -4.98 14.71 -1.06
N GLU A 173 -4.09 15.64 -1.42
CA GLU A 173 -4.16 16.33 -2.72
C GLU A 173 -4.10 15.37 -3.90
N ARG A 174 -3.19 14.40 -3.88
CA ARG A 174 -3.12 13.36 -4.91
C ARG A 174 -4.40 12.52 -4.95
N MET A 175 -4.97 12.19 -3.79
CA MET A 175 -6.24 11.48 -3.73
C MET A 175 -7.40 12.32 -4.30
N ARG A 176 -7.44 13.63 -4.05
CA ARG A 176 -8.43 14.54 -4.65
C ARG A 176 -8.33 14.58 -6.18
N ARG A 177 -7.12 14.53 -6.73
CA ARG A 177 -6.89 14.42 -8.19
C ARG A 177 -7.32 13.07 -8.73
N LEU A 178 -7.04 11.98 -8.01
CA LEU A 178 -7.51 10.65 -8.39
C LEU A 178 -9.04 10.57 -8.40
N ILE A 179 -9.71 11.22 -7.44
CA ILE A 179 -11.18 11.31 -7.39
C ILE A 179 -11.72 12.03 -8.62
N TRP A 180 -11.07 13.12 -9.05
CA TRP A 180 -11.46 13.82 -10.28
C TRP A 180 -11.38 12.91 -11.51
N GLU A 181 -10.29 12.15 -11.64
CA GLU A 181 -10.09 11.27 -12.80
C GLU A 181 -11.04 10.06 -12.81
N LYS A 182 -11.26 9.43 -11.65
CA LYS A 182 -11.97 8.14 -11.53
C LYS A 182 -12.71 8.03 -10.19
N PRO A 183 -13.86 8.69 -10.01
CA PRO A 183 -14.57 8.72 -8.73
C PRO A 183 -15.03 7.32 -8.23
N GLY A 184 -15.29 6.38 -9.15
CA GLY A 184 -15.94 5.09 -8.86
C GLY A 184 -15.08 3.85 -8.63
N ARG A 185 -13.75 3.91 -8.86
CA ARG A 185 -12.91 2.68 -8.91
C ARG A 185 -11.59 2.74 -8.12
N LEU A 186 -11.43 3.71 -7.22
CA LEU A 186 -10.14 3.90 -6.52
C LEU A 186 -9.84 2.82 -5.48
N LEU A 187 -10.89 2.34 -4.80
CA LEU A 187 -10.80 1.38 -3.71
C LEU A 187 -11.79 0.23 -3.99
N PRO A 188 -11.34 -1.04 -4.04
CA PRO A 188 -12.24 -2.16 -4.28
C PRO A 188 -13.17 -2.37 -3.08
N SER A 189 -14.36 -2.89 -3.35
CA SER A 189 -15.26 -3.43 -2.32
C SER A 189 -14.53 -4.53 -1.57
N SER A 190 -14.47 -4.45 -0.25
CA SER A 190 -13.48 -5.15 0.59
C SER A 190 -13.82 -6.61 0.92
N PRO A 191 -13.12 -7.62 0.33
CA PRO A 191 -12.87 -8.91 0.99
C PRO A 191 -11.40 -9.06 1.44
N GLN A 192 -10.53 -8.09 1.10
CA GLN A 192 -9.07 -8.27 1.22
C GLN A 192 -8.54 -7.99 2.63
N ALA A 193 -9.30 -7.27 3.45
CA ALA A 193 -8.90 -6.93 4.81
C ALA A 193 -9.23 -7.98 5.87
N ASP A 194 -9.98 -9.02 5.51
CA ASP A 194 -10.26 -10.18 6.36
C ASP A 194 -9.23 -11.31 6.16
N ALA A 195 -8.03 -10.99 5.63
CA ALA A 195 -6.97 -11.97 5.45
C ALA A 195 -6.69 -12.73 6.77
N PRO A 196 -6.80 -14.07 6.79
CA PRO A 196 -6.86 -14.86 8.02
C PRO A 196 -5.55 -14.88 8.83
N GLY A 197 -4.44 -14.38 8.28
CA GLY A 197 -3.11 -14.46 8.89
C GLY A 197 -2.72 -13.30 9.82
N ALA A 198 -3.46 -12.19 9.82
CA ALA A 198 -3.11 -11.04 10.65
C ALA A 198 -3.77 -11.13 12.04
N HIS A 199 -2.99 -10.92 13.10
CA HIS A 199 -3.49 -10.77 14.47
C HIS A 199 -4.16 -9.40 14.66
N ILE A 200 -5.26 -9.19 13.93
CA ILE A 200 -6.05 -7.96 13.97
C ILE A 200 -7.24 -8.21 14.90
N PRO A 201 -7.33 -7.52 16.06
CA PRO A 201 -8.46 -7.61 16.95
C PRO A 201 -9.79 -7.43 16.23
N ARG A 202 -10.84 -8.16 16.66
CA ARG A 202 -12.18 -8.09 16.04
C ARG A 202 -12.72 -6.66 15.94
N ILE A 203 -12.43 -5.83 16.94
CA ILE A 203 -12.83 -4.42 16.96
C ILE A 203 -12.22 -3.62 15.79
N ASN A 204 -10.97 -3.91 15.44
CA ASN A 204 -10.27 -3.26 14.33
C ASN A 204 -10.94 -3.60 12.99
N ARG A 205 -11.29 -4.88 12.79
CA ARG A 205 -12.04 -5.32 11.60
C ARG A 205 -13.41 -4.64 11.48
N ARG A 206 -14.06 -4.31 12.60
CA ARG A 206 -15.33 -3.57 12.58
C ARG A 206 -15.13 -2.13 12.10
N ILE A 207 -14.08 -1.44 12.56
CA ILE A 207 -13.76 -0.07 12.12
C ILE A 207 -13.58 -0.02 10.60
N LEU A 208 -12.81 -0.97 10.06
CA LEU A 208 -12.55 -0.97 8.63
C LEU A 208 -13.81 -1.21 7.80
N ARG A 209 -14.71 -2.09 8.26
CA ARG A 209 -16.04 -2.29 7.65
C ARG A 209 -16.89 -1.03 7.71
N LEU A 210 -16.88 -0.32 8.84
CA LEU A 210 -17.61 0.94 8.98
C LEU A 210 -17.08 2.00 8.01
N LEU A 211 -15.75 2.13 7.89
CA LEU A 211 -15.12 3.03 6.93
C LEU A 211 -15.45 2.65 5.49
N GLN A 212 -15.40 1.36 5.15
CA GLN A 212 -15.77 0.88 3.82
C GLN A 212 -17.19 1.32 3.45
N GLY A 213 -18.16 1.15 4.36
CA GLY A 213 -19.53 1.61 4.12
C GLY A 213 -19.64 3.13 3.92
N GLN A 214 -18.79 3.94 4.57
CA GLN A 214 -18.76 5.39 4.32
C GLN A 214 -18.10 5.72 2.97
N VAL A 215 -17.04 5.00 2.60
CA VAL A 215 -16.35 5.16 1.31
C VAL A 215 -17.31 4.88 0.16
N GLU A 216 -18.06 3.78 0.24
CA GLU A 216 -19.04 3.41 -0.79
C GLU A 216 -20.13 4.46 -0.96
N ARG A 217 -20.67 4.98 0.15
CA ARG A 217 -21.65 6.08 0.12
C ARG A 217 -21.07 7.37 -0.46
N ALA A 218 -19.82 7.70 -0.11
CA ALA A 218 -19.16 8.89 -0.63
C ALA A 218 -18.86 8.74 -2.14
N ALA A 219 -18.41 7.56 -2.58
CA ALA A 219 -18.19 7.26 -3.98
C ALA A 219 -19.49 7.37 -4.80
N GLN A 220 -20.58 6.77 -4.32
CA GLN A 220 -21.90 6.90 -4.97
C GLN A 220 -22.33 8.35 -5.13
N ARG A 221 -22.15 9.19 -4.10
CA ARG A 221 -22.48 10.62 -4.17
C ARG A 221 -21.64 11.37 -5.20
N LEU A 222 -20.38 10.99 -5.38
CA LEU A 222 -19.47 11.58 -6.36
C LEU A 222 -19.79 11.13 -7.80
N GLU A 223 -20.49 10.01 -7.98
CA GLU A 223 -20.95 9.54 -9.29
C GLU A 223 -22.30 10.14 -9.70
N THR A 224 -23.18 10.43 -8.72
CA THR A 224 -24.55 10.93 -8.98
C THR A 224 -24.68 12.45 -9.01
N GLY A 225 -23.66 13.20 -8.63
CA GLY A 225 -23.69 14.66 -8.51
C GLY A 225 -22.65 15.34 -9.38
#